data_AF-A0A060HTD4-F1
#
_entry.id   AF-A0A060HTD4-F1
#
_cell.length_a   1.000
_cell.length_b   1.000
_cell.length_c   1.000
_cell.angle_alpha   90.00
_cell.angle_beta   90.00
_cell.angle_gamma   90.00
#
_symmetry.space_group_name_H-M   'P 1'
#
loop_
_entity.id
_entity.type
_entity.pdbx_description
1 polymer ?
#
loop_
_entity_poly.entity_id
_entity_poly.type
_entity_poly.pdbx_seq_one_letter_code
_entity_poly.pdbx_strand_id
1 'polypeptide(L)'
;MMAAGEEDMAEKKLRGSGGYAIAKVSDDEQKMANLGGPELFLAGIGRLDADRFVKYFCNKCERDFEGAPTLSYDNPNEDLGEGVTLVEKGEYKCRACSATIAQYRKFSAPAQAPPQVAPKAEIAPAPESAITPVPAAVISPTQDGGFVSISQLVGMSAYDGEAMLVGKIEEVGLRKQGGRATISVKIVSNAGEKKEVQWDGISKIGDIVLLKAAGAPAQAGKCPSCGYQNEAGAAFCEECGAKL
;
A
#
# COMPACT_ATOMS: atom_id res chain seq x y z
N MET A 1 46.90 -6.84 15.01
CA MET A 1 46.27 -5.50 14.94
C MET A 1 45.30 -5.51 13.78
N MET A 2 44.02 -5.29 14.09
CA MET A 2 42.95 -4.66 13.27
C MET A 2 42.49 -5.45 12.02
N ALA A 3 41.20 -5.64 11.70
CA ALA A 3 40.01 -4.87 12.06
C ALA A 3 38.79 -5.78 12.32
N ALA A 4 38.20 -5.64 13.50
CA ALA A 4 36.82 -6.03 13.79
C ALA A 4 35.99 -4.74 13.71
N GLY A 5 35.08 -4.64 12.75
CA GLY A 5 34.30 -3.41 12.54
C GLY A 5 33.57 -3.27 11.20
N GLU A 6 33.60 -4.27 10.32
CA GLU A 6 32.87 -4.26 9.03
C GLU A 6 31.81 -5.38 8.92
N GLU A 7 31.56 -6.13 10.00
CA GLU A 7 30.79 -7.38 9.96
C GLU A 7 29.26 -7.23 10.11
N ASP A 8 28.74 -6.00 10.28
CA ASP A 8 27.30 -5.76 10.52
C ASP A 8 26.62 -4.86 9.46
N MET A 9 27.33 -4.46 8.39
CA MET A 9 26.75 -3.65 7.31
C MET A 9 26.80 -4.39 5.99
N ALA A 10 25.64 -4.89 5.55
CA ALA A 10 25.52 -5.62 4.30
C ALA A 10 25.24 -4.66 3.14
N GLU A 11 25.89 -4.90 2.00
CA GLU A 11 25.54 -4.22 0.75
C GLU A 11 24.18 -4.70 0.26
N LYS A 12 23.21 -3.79 0.19
CA LYS A 12 21.86 -4.10 -0.27
C LYS A 12 21.46 -3.18 -1.41
N LYS A 13 20.63 -3.73 -2.29
CA LYS A 13 19.98 -2.98 -3.37
C LYS A 13 18.71 -2.34 -2.84
N LEU A 14 18.71 -1.02 -2.83
CA LEU A 14 17.63 -0.16 -2.36
C LEU A 14 16.92 0.44 -3.56
N ARG A 15 15.65 0.08 -3.74
CA ARG A 15 14.80 0.56 -4.84
C ARG A 15 14.28 1.96 -4.55
N GLY A 16 14.17 2.76 -5.60
CA GLY A 16 13.57 4.08 -5.60
C GLY A 16 12.65 4.28 -6.81
N SER A 17 11.85 5.33 -6.80
CA SER A 17 10.90 5.66 -7.88
C SER A 17 11.59 5.95 -9.22
N GLY A 18 12.80 6.51 -9.20
CA GLY A 18 13.59 6.87 -10.37
C GLY A 18 14.79 5.96 -10.64
N GLY A 19 14.90 4.82 -9.96
CA GLY A 19 16.05 3.94 -10.13
C GLY A 19 16.30 3.01 -8.95
N TYR A 20 17.57 2.70 -8.68
CA TYR A 20 17.97 1.97 -7.48
C TYR A 20 19.36 2.43 -7.04
N ALA A 21 19.68 2.21 -5.77
CA ALA A 21 21.01 2.45 -5.23
C ALA A 21 21.50 1.19 -4.54
N ILE A 22 22.81 0.95 -4.57
CA ILE A 22 23.46 -0.09 -3.78
C ILE A 22 24.24 0.62 -2.70
N ALA A 23 23.92 0.31 -1.46
CA ALA A 23 24.56 0.92 -0.31
C ALA A 23 24.72 -0.10 0.83
N LYS A 24 25.68 0.17 1.71
CA LYS A 24 25.90 -0.59 2.94
C LYS A 24 24.84 -0.21 3.96
N VAL A 25 23.98 -1.15 4.36
CA VAL A 25 22.89 -0.97 5.34
C VAL A 25 23.06 -1.94 6.51
N SER A 26 22.70 -1.50 7.71
CA SER A 26 22.62 -2.36 8.90
C SER A 26 21.34 -3.18 8.91
N ASP A 27 21.26 -4.20 9.76
CA ASP A 27 20.07 -5.03 9.94
C ASP A 27 18.82 -4.21 10.36
N ASP A 28 18.99 -3.18 11.16
CA ASP A 28 17.88 -2.32 11.60
C ASP A 28 17.35 -1.48 10.42
N GLU A 29 18.25 -0.87 9.65
CA GLU A 29 17.89 -0.16 8.42
C GLU A 29 17.29 -1.11 7.38
N GLN A 30 17.77 -2.35 7.27
CA GLN A 30 17.20 -3.33 6.36
C GLN A 30 15.75 -3.68 6.73
N LYS A 31 15.44 -3.79 8.02
CA LYS A 31 14.06 -3.95 8.50
C LYS A 31 13.20 -2.74 8.14
N MET A 32 13.74 -1.53 8.30
CA MET A 32 13.05 -0.28 7.91
C MET A 32 12.83 -0.16 6.39
N ALA A 33 13.81 -0.64 5.60
CA ALA A 33 13.73 -0.65 4.14
C ALA A 33 12.69 -1.63 3.61
N ASN A 34 12.37 -2.67 4.39
CA ASN A 34 11.38 -3.67 4.02
C ASN A 34 9.97 -3.15 4.31
N LEU A 35 9.30 -2.67 3.27
CA LEU A 35 7.93 -2.17 3.33
C LEU A 35 6.88 -3.27 3.12
N GLY A 36 7.22 -4.53 3.45
CA GLY A 36 6.31 -5.68 3.32
C GLY A 36 6.43 -6.44 1.98
N GLY A 37 7.56 -6.30 1.29
CA GLY A 37 7.83 -6.94 0.00
C GLY A 37 9.22 -7.58 -0.07
N PRO A 38 9.55 -8.28 -1.17
CA PRO A 38 10.88 -8.86 -1.37
C PRO A 38 11.95 -7.82 -1.67
N GLU A 39 11.55 -6.61 -2.08
CA GLU A 39 12.44 -5.49 -2.38
C GLU A 39 12.63 -4.57 -1.18
N LEU A 40 13.84 -4.05 -1.03
CA LEU A 40 14.19 -3.05 -0.04
C LEU A 40 14.09 -1.67 -0.66
N PHE A 41 13.53 -0.69 0.05
CA PHE A 41 13.31 0.65 -0.46
C PHE A 41 14.13 1.70 0.29
N LEU A 42 14.75 2.61 -0.46
CA LEU A 42 15.50 3.73 0.14
C LEU A 42 14.59 4.68 0.93
N ALA A 43 13.30 4.73 0.57
CA ALA A 43 12.30 5.55 1.23
C ALA A 43 12.07 5.18 2.71
N GLY A 44 12.17 3.88 3.05
CA GLY A 44 11.93 3.38 4.42
C GLY A 44 13.12 3.61 5.36
N ILE A 45 14.34 3.60 4.84
CA ILE A 45 15.57 3.82 5.63
C ILE A 45 15.71 5.28 6.05
N GLY A 46 15.40 6.20 5.13
CA GLY A 46 15.56 7.63 5.37
C GLY A 46 16.86 8.20 4.80
N ARG A 47 17.52 9.04 5.61
CA ARG A 47 18.80 9.69 5.26
C ARG A 47 19.94 8.71 5.41
N LEU A 48 20.65 8.48 4.31
CA LEU A 48 21.84 7.66 4.24
C LEU A 48 23.02 8.53 3.82
N ASP A 49 24.18 8.29 4.45
CA ASP A 49 25.38 9.06 4.18
C ASP A 49 25.98 8.71 2.81
N ALA A 50 26.63 9.67 2.17
CA ALA A 50 27.13 9.54 0.80
C ALA A 50 28.20 8.43 0.70
N ASP A 51 29.05 8.31 1.71
CA ASP A 51 30.11 7.30 1.78
C ASP A 51 29.59 5.85 1.87
N ARG A 52 28.32 5.66 2.20
CA ARG A 52 27.70 4.33 2.29
C ARG A 52 27.21 3.83 0.94
N PHE A 53 27.07 4.71 -0.05
CA PHE A 53 26.65 4.36 -1.39
C PHE A 53 27.83 3.85 -2.22
N VAL A 54 27.71 2.63 -2.71
CA VAL A 54 28.70 2.02 -3.61
C VAL A 54 28.44 2.49 -5.04
N LYS A 55 27.18 2.40 -5.47
CA LYS A 55 26.74 2.84 -6.80
C LYS A 55 25.25 3.11 -6.83
N TYR A 56 24.79 3.87 -7.80
CA TYR A 56 23.38 4.07 -8.08
C TYR A 56 23.07 3.98 -9.57
N PHE A 57 21.85 3.59 -9.89
CA PHE A 57 21.31 3.53 -11.24
C PHE A 57 20.19 4.54 -11.39
N CYS A 58 20.19 5.26 -12.50
CA CYS A 58 19.15 6.23 -12.84
C CYS A 58 18.33 5.73 -14.02
N ASN A 59 17.01 5.58 -13.86
CA ASN A 59 16.11 5.19 -14.95
C ASN A 59 16.09 6.23 -16.08
N LYS A 60 16.31 7.52 -15.79
CA LYS A 60 16.28 8.58 -16.82
C LYS A 60 17.57 8.63 -17.65
N CYS A 61 18.69 8.20 -17.09
CA CYS A 61 19.95 8.09 -17.84
C CYS A 61 20.22 6.66 -18.33
N GLU A 62 19.42 5.70 -17.88
CA GLU A 62 19.55 4.26 -18.16
C GLU A 62 20.98 3.73 -17.94
N ARG A 63 21.66 4.27 -16.93
CA ARG A 63 23.05 3.95 -16.63
C ARG A 63 23.32 3.91 -15.13
N ASP A 64 24.34 3.16 -14.77
CA ASP A 64 24.93 3.16 -13.45
C ASP A 64 25.97 4.28 -13.29
N PHE A 65 26.12 4.71 -12.04
CA PHE A 65 27.03 5.73 -11.59
C PHE A 65 27.65 5.29 -10.27
N GLU A 66 28.97 5.40 -10.16
CA GLU A 66 29.69 5.07 -8.94
C GLU A 66 29.58 6.19 -7.90
N GLY A 67 29.42 5.80 -6.62
CA GLY A 67 29.22 6.70 -5.49
C GLY A 67 27.76 7.03 -5.18
N ALA A 68 27.53 8.13 -4.47
CA ALA A 68 26.21 8.57 -4.03
C ALA A 68 25.50 9.52 -5.02
N PRO A 69 24.16 9.48 -5.07
CA PRO A 69 23.36 10.55 -5.65
C PRO A 69 23.41 11.81 -4.78
N THR A 70 23.16 12.98 -5.37
CA THR A 70 23.11 14.27 -4.67
C THR A 70 21.89 14.31 -3.74
N LEU A 71 22.08 14.48 -2.44
CA LEU A 71 21.00 14.57 -1.46
C LEU A 71 20.56 16.02 -1.25
N SER A 72 19.26 16.28 -1.38
CA SER A 72 18.59 17.54 -1.02
C SER A 72 17.53 17.24 0.04
N TYR A 73 17.70 17.72 1.27
CA TYR A 73 16.75 17.49 2.37
C TYR A 73 16.20 18.80 2.92
N ASP A 74 15.00 18.71 3.50
CA ASP A 74 14.24 19.80 4.10
C ASP A 74 13.56 19.29 5.36
N ASN A 75 13.45 20.13 6.40
CA ASN A 75 12.90 19.77 7.70
C ASN A 75 11.58 20.50 7.97
N PRO A 76 10.46 20.06 7.35
CA PRO A 76 9.20 20.80 7.40
C PRO A 76 8.57 20.83 8.80
N ASN A 77 8.84 19.86 9.67
CA ASN A 77 8.20 19.72 10.99
C ASN A 77 6.67 19.86 10.92
N GLU A 78 6.06 19.21 9.92
CA GLU A 78 4.64 19.33 9.64
C GLU A 78 3.86 18.27 10.44
N ASP A 79 2.86 18.70 11.18
CA ASP A 79 1.95 17.80 11.90
C ASP A 79 0.94 17.19 10.92
N LEU A 80 0.93 15.86 10.83
CA LEU A 80 0.03 15.13 9.95
C LEU A 80 -1.21 14.59 10.68
N GLY A 81 -1.41 14.95 11.95
CA GLY A 81 -2.45 14.41 12.80
C GLY A 81 -2.07 13.08 13.48
N GLU A 82 -2.89 12.63 14.42
CA GLU A 82 -2.68 11.41 15.25
C GLU A 82 -1.33 11.38 16.01
N GLY A 83 -0.72 12.55 16.22
CA GLY A 83 0.61 12.67 16.83
C GLY A 83 1.76 12.32 15.90
N VAL A 84 1.54 12.08 14.60
CA VAL A 84 2.64 11.80 13.68
C VAL A 84 3.11 13.10 13.04
N THR A 85 4.38 13.46 13.26
CA THR A 85 5.00 14.66 12.68
C THR A 85 5.99 14.27 11.60
N LEU A 86 5.85 14.84 10.40
CA LEU A 86 6.87 14.75 9.36
C LEU A 86 8.02 15.70 9.70
N VAL A 87 9.08 15.14 10.27
CA VAL A 87 10.24 15.92 10.74
C VAL A 87 11.27 16.19 9.63
N GLU A 88 11.35 15.32 8.64
CA GLU A 88 12.29 15.47 7.53
C GLU A 88 11.75 14.83 6.26
N LYS A 89 11.98 15.50 5.13
CA LYS A 89 11.83 14.92 3.80
C LYS A 89 13.14 15.13 3.05
N GLY A 90 13.58 14.13 2.29
CA GLY A 90 14.77 14.28 1.47
C GLY A 90 14.65 13.59 0.12
N GLU A 91 15.31 14.17 -0.88
CA GLU A 91 15.32 13.73 -2.26
C GLU A 91 16.75 13.41 -2.70
N TYR A 92 16.95 12.18 -3.16
CA TYR A 92 18.20 11.78 -3.82
C TYR A 92 18.08 12.05 -5.31
N LYS A 93 18.92 12.94 -5.83
CA LYS A 93 18.94 13.39 -7.22
C LYS A 93 20.17 12.85 -7.94
N CYS A 94 19.98 12.45 -9.20
CA CYS A 94 21.07 12.02 -10.06
C CYS A 94 22.06 13.17 -10.29
N ARG A 95 23.36 12.94 -10.09
CA ARG A 95 24.38 13.98 -10.37
C ARG A 95 24.51 14.37 -11.84
N ALA A 96 24.06 13.52 -12.77
CA ALA A 96 24.20 13.77 -14.21
C ALA A 96 23.01 14.53 -14.82
N CYS A 97 21.79 14.22 -14.39
CA CYS A 97 20.55 14.75 -14.99
C CYS A 97 19.62 15.43 -13.99
N SER A 98 20.00 15.50 -12.72
CA SER A 98 19.21 16.06 -11.62
C SER A 98 17.85 15.40 -11.40
N ALA A 99 17.58 14.25 -12.03
CA ALA A 99 16.33 13.50 -11.83
C ALA A 99 16.29 12.86 -10.45
N THR A 100 15.12 12.89 -9.80
CA THR A 100 14.91 12.24 -8.50
C THR A 100 14.97 10.72 -8.66
N ILE A 101 15.95 10.10 -7.99
CA ILE A 101 16.16 8.65 -7.93
C ILE A 101 15.25 8.04 -6.86
N ALA A 102 15.16 8.70 -5.71
CA ALA A 102 14.28 8.30 -4.62
C ALA A 102 13.98 9.50 -3.72
N GLN A 103 12.89 9.40 -2.98
CA GLN A 103 12.52 10.33 -1.93
C GLN A 103 12.30 9.54 -0.64
N TYR A 104 12.71 10.09 0.49
CA TYR A 104 12.47 9.53 1.81
C TYR A 104 11.73 10.53 2.69
N ARG A 105 11.04 10.00 3.69
CA ARG A 105 10.32 10.78 4.70
C ARG A 105 10.61 10.20 6.06
N LYS A 106 10.97 11.06 7.01
CA LYS A 106 11.18 10.69 8.40
C LYS A 106 10.02 11.24 9.21
N PHE A 107 9.34 10.34 9.89
CA PHE A 107 8.26 10.67 10.80
C PHE A 107 8.75 10.50 12.23
N SER A 108 8.37 11.42 13.09
CA SER A 108 8.46 11.25 14.54
C SER A 108 7.05 11.11 15.07
N ALA A 109 6.77 10.00 15.75
CA ALA A 109 5.67 9.94 16.69
C ALA A 109 6.13 10.59 18.02
N PRO A 110 5.24 11.13 18.88
CA PRO A 110 5.61 11.38 20.25
C PRO A 110 6.13 10.07 20.80
N ALA A 111 7.26 10.14 21.50
CA ALA A 111 7.83 8.99 22.16
C ALA A 111 6.71 8.31 22.97
N GLN A 112 6.27 7.13 22.52
CA GLN A 112 5.90 6.13 23.50
C GLN A 112 7.15 6.01 24.36
N ALA A 113 7.01 6.38 25.63
CA ALA A 113 8.07 6.23 26.62
C ALA A 113 8.72 4.86 26.38
N PRO A 114 10.06 4.76 26.42
CA PRO A 114 10.74 3.48 26.22
C PRO A 114 10.04 2.43 27.07
N PRO A 115 9.89 1.17 26.61
CA PRO A 115 9.39 0.11 27.47
C PRO A 115 10.25 0.13 28.73
N GLN A 116 9.65 0.60 29.82
CA GLN A 116 10.29 0.57 31.11
C GLN A 116 10.56 -0.90 31.35
N VAL A 117 11.84 -1.26 31.36
CA VAL A 117 12.34 -2.52 31.89
C VAL A 117 11.72 -2.68 33.27
N ALA A 118 10.61 -3.42 33.33
CA ALA A 118 10.03 -3.83 34.60
C ALA A 118 11.09 -4.73 35.26
N PRO A 119 11.54 -4.41 36.48
CA PRO A 119 12.47 -5.27 37.19
C PRO A 119 11.79 -6.62 37.42
N LYS A 120 12.52 -7.67 37.06
CA LYS A 120 12.21 -9.08 37.31
C LYS A 120 11.79 -9.27 38.77
N ALA A 121 10.48 -9.36 39.01
CA ALA A 121 9.91 -9.74 40.29
C ALA A 121 9.27 -11.12 40.15
N GLU A 122 9.81 -12.02 40.94
CA GLU A 122 9.49 -13.41 41.14
C GLU A 122 7.98 -13.65 41.36
N ILE A 123 7.41 -14.62 40.64
CA ILE A 123 6.02 -15.05 40.79
C ILE A 123 5.97 -16.22 41.77
N ALA A 124 5.16 -16.08 42.82
CA ALA A 124 4.59 -17.21 43.56
C ALA A 124 3.04 -17.13 43.52
N PRO A 125 2.33 -18.27 43.57
CA PRO A 125 1.05 -18.45 42.87
C PRO A 125 -0.17 -18.56 43.80
N ALA A 126 -1.36 -18.17 43.34
CA ALA A 126 -2.69 -18.66 43.80
C ALA A 126 -3.84 -17.97 43.00
N PRO A 127 -5.09 -18.48 43.02
CA PRO A 127 -5.51 -19.70 42.33
C PRO A 127 -6.73 -19.48 41.41
N GLU A 128 -6.72 -20.25 40.31
CA GLU A 128 -7.85 -21.05 39.80
C GLU A 128 -9.29 -20.55 40.00
N SER A 129 -9.91 -20.06 38.92
CA SER A 129 -11.18 -20.60 38.41
C SER A 129 -11.55 -19.99 37.05
N ALA A 130 -11.55 -20.88 36.05
CA ALA A 130 -12.35 -20.97 34.83
C ALA A 130 -12.85 -19.65 34.17
N ILE A 131 -12.67 -19.39 32.88
CA ILE A 131 -12.92 -20.28 31.72
C ILE A 131 -12.22 -19.73 30.46
N THR A 132 -11.42 -20.56 29.78
CA THR A 132 -10.94 -20.46 28.38
C THR A 132 -12.02 -20.90 27.36
N PRO A 133 -11.89 -20.79 26.00
CA PRO A 133 -10.65 -20.64 25.19
C PRO A 133 -10.66 -19.68 23.93
N VAL A 134 -9.45 -19.22 23.54
CA VAL A 134 -8.80 -19.01 22.18
C VAL A 134 -9.56 -18.39 20.95
N PRO A 135 -8.87 -17.93 19.86
CA PRO A 135 -7.58 -17.23 19.69
C PRO A 135 -7.70 -15.92 18.85
N ALA A 136 -6.83 -14.92 19.07
CA ALA A 136 -6.67 -13.78 18.15
C ALA A 136 -5.58 -14.10 17.11
N ALA A 137 -6.00 -14.65 15.98
CA ALA A 137 -5.17 -14.78 14.78
C ALA A 137 -4.86 -13.39 14.22
N VAL A 138 -3.57 -13.03 14.16
CA VAL A 138 -3.08 -11.85 13.44
C VAL A 138 -2.85 -12.28 12.00
N ILE A 139 -3.78 -11.92 11.12
CA ILE A 139 -3.78 -12.32 9.71
C ILE A 139 -3.03 -11.25 8.91
N SER A 140 -1.93 -11.65 8.30
CA SER A 140 -1.23 -10.94 7.23
C SER A 140 -2.12 -10.80 5.99
N PRO A 141 -2.02 -9.74 5.15
CA PRO A 141 -2.59 -9.79 3.81
C PRO A 141 -1.69 -10.66 2.92
N THR A 142 -1.94 -11.97 2.96
CA THR A 142 -1.59 -12.87 1.85
C THR A 142 -2.46 -12.48 0.66
N GLN A 143 -1.83 -12.25 -0.49
CA GLN A 143 -2.55 -12.18 -1.75
C GLN A 143 -3.09 -13.57 -2.08
N ASP A 144 -4.38 -13.76 -1.78
CA ASP A 144 -5.24 -14.74 -2.43
C ASP A 144 -6.39 -13.94 -3.07
N GLY A 145 -6.71 -14.27 -4.32
CA GLY A 145 -7.50 -13.42 -5.22
C GLY A 145 -8.83 -12.92 -4.64
N GLY A 146 -8.96 -11.59 -4.52
CA GLY A 146 -10.26 -10.91 -4.51
C GLY A 146 -10.89 -10.62 -3.14
N PHE A 147 -10.23 -10.90 -2.02
CA PHE A 147 -10.75 -10.49 -0.71
C PHE A 147 -10.36 -9.03 -0.39
N VAL A 148 -11.34 -8.12 -0.43
CA VAL A 148 -11.18 -6.72 -0.01
C VAL A 148 -11.84 -6.53 1.34
N SER A 149 -11.08 -6.12 2.35
CA SER A 149 -11.64 -5.82 3.66
C SER A 149 -12.57 -4.62 3.58
N ILE A 150 -13.77 -4.76 4.15
CA ILE A 150 -14.81 -3.71 4.14
C ILE A 150 -14.29 -2.39 4.75
N SER A 151 -13.43 -2.50 5.77
CA SER A 151 -12.78 -1.36 6.42
C SER A 151 -11.86 -0.56 5.48
N GLN A 152 -11.31 -1.18 4.43
CA GLN A 152 -10.44 -0.50 3.48
C GLN A 152 -11.22 0.26 2.40
N LEU A 153 -12.49 -0.10 2.17
CA LEU A 153 -13.34 0.56 1.19
C LEU A 153 -13.83 1.93 1.65
N VAL A 154 -14.00 2.10 2.95
CA VAL A 154 -14.46 3.36 3.53
C VAL A 154 -13.38 4.44 3.36
N GLY A 155 -13.75 5.59 2.79
CA GLY A 155 -12.86 6.70 2.46
C GLY A 155 -12.27 6.66 1.05
N MET A 156 -12.39 5.55 0.31
CA MET A 156 -11.93 5.47 -1.08
C MET A 156 -12.76 6.37 -2.00
N SER A 157 -12.13 6.90 -3.03
CA SER A 157 -12.78 7.73 -4.04
C SER A 157 -13.47 6.86 -5.08
N ALA A 158 -14.74 7.14 -5.35
CA ALA A 158 -15.57 6.42 -6.31
C ALA A 158 -15.76 7.25 -7.59
N TYR A 159 -15.54 6.62 -8.73
CA TYR A 159 -15.66 7.21 -10.06
C TYR A 159 -16.68 6.45 -10.90
N ASP A 160 -17.35 7.12 -11.81
CA ASP A 160 -18.22 6.46 -12.79
C ASP A 160 -17.45 6.00 -14.05
N GLY A 161 -18.19 5.42 -15.01
CA GLY A 161 -17.63 4.94 -16.28
C GLY A 161 -17.10 6.04 -17.21
N GLU A 162 -17.35 7.31 -16.90
CA GLU A 162 -16.84 8.48 -17.62
C GLU A 162 -15.61 9.09 -16.92
N ALA A 163 -15.08 8.39 -15.91
CA ALA A 163 -13.99 8.84 -15.03
C ALA A 163 -14.32 10.12 -14.24
N MET A 164 -15.62 10.43 -14.06
CA MET A 164 -16.06 11.54 -13.24
C MET A 164 -16.13 11.11 -11.77
N LEU A 165 -15.67 11.98 -10.87
CA LEU A 165 -15.68 11.72 -9.43
C LEU A 165 -17.13 11.78 -8.92
N VAL A 166 -17.64 10.63 -8.47
CA VAL A 166 -18.98 10.51 -7.89
C VAL A 166 -18.97 10.92 -6.42
N GLY A 167 -17.88 10.63 -5.71
CA GLY A 167 -17.71 11.01 -4.31
C GLY A 167 -16.75 10.10 -3.56
N LYS A 168 -16.83 10.13 -2.23
CA LYS A 168 -16.08 9.24 -1.33
C LYS A 168 -17.02 8.26 -0.65
N ILE A 169 -16.55 7.04 -0.42
CA ILE A 169 -17.32 6.02 0.29
C ILE A 169 -17.41 6.40 1.77
N GLU A 170 -18.62 6.64 2.26
CA GLU A 170 -18.90 6.96 3.67
C GLU A 170 -19.13 5.68 4.49
N GLU A 171 -19.81 4.68 3.91
CA GLU A 171 -20.18 3.46 4.64
C GLU A 171 -20.39 2.29 3.67
N VAL A 172 -20.11 1.07 4.14
CA VAL A 172 -20.45 -0.18 3.45
C VAL A 172 -21.35 -1.00 4.36
N GLY A 173 -22.50 -1.44 3.86
CA GLY A 173 -23.53 -2.12 4.63
C GLY A 173 -24.04 -3.41 3.99
N LEU A 174 -24.75 -4.21 4.79
CA LEU A 174 -25.50 -5.37 4.33
C LEU A 174 -26.99 -5.04 4.32
N ARG A 175 -27.65 -5.17 3.17
CA ARG A 175 -29.10 -5.03 3.03
C ARG A 175 -29.76 -6.40 2.87
N LYS A 176 -30.83 -6.63 3.64
CA LYS A 176 -31.64 -7.85 3.57
C LYS A 176 -32.76 -7.65 2.54
N GLN A 177 -32.69 -8.36 1.41
CA GLN A 177 -33.74 -8.31 0.40
C GLN A 177 -34.24 -9.74 0.15
N GLY A 178 -35.50 -10.04 0.51
CA GLY A 178 -36.12 -11.35 0.22
C GLY A 178 -35.40 -12.55 0.82
N GLY A 179 -34.81 -12.42 2.00
CA GLY A 179 -34.12 -13.51 2.70
C GLY A 179 -32.62 -13.66 2.39
N ARG A 180 -32.09 -12.95 1.37
CA ARG A 180 -30.65 -12.89 1.07
C ARG A 180 -30.03 -11.57 1.56
N ALA A 181 -28.83 -11.67 2.14
CA ALA A 181 -28.00 -10.51 2.45
C ALA A 181 -27.24 -10.09 1.17
N THR A 182 -27.34 -8.82 0.80
CA THR A 182 -26.60 -8.23 -0.33
C THR A 182 -25.79 -7.05 0.18
N ILE A 183 -24.60 -6.80 -0.38
CA ILE A 183 -23.73 -5.71 0.06
C ILE A 183 -24.09 -4.43 -0.71
N SER A 184 -24.18 -3.29 -0.02
CA SER A 184 -24.34 -1.95 -0.59
C SER A 184 -23.31 -0.97 -0.03
N VAL A 185 -22.98 0.04 -0.83
CA VAL A 185 -21.99 1.07 -0.52
C VAL A 185 -22.67 2.43 -0.60
N LYS A 186 -22.50 3.26 0.42
CA LYS A 186 -22.96 4.66 0.45
C LYS A 186 -21.80 5.57 0.09
N ILE A 187 -22.01 6.39 -0.93
CA ILE A 187 -21.04 7.33 -1.48
C ILE A 187 -21.57 8.73 -1.20
N VAL A 188 -20.72 9.62 -0.70
CA VAL A 188 -21.04 11.01 -0.44
C VAL A 188 -20.26 11.88 -1.40
N SER A 189 -20.99 12.67 -2.20
CA SER A 189 -20.40 13.66 -3.09
C SER A 189 -19.84 14.84 -2.30
N ASN A 190 -18.93 15.60 -2.92
CA ASN A 190 -18.39 16.82 -2.32
C ASN A 190 -19.47 17.89 -2.04
N ALA A 191 -20.61 17.81 -2.73
CA ALA A 191 -21.79 18.65 -2.49
C ALA A 191 -22.69 18.16 -1.32
N GLY A 192 -22.32 17.08 -0.63
CA GLY A 192 -23.10 16.48 0.46
C GLY A 192 -24.24 15.55 -0.01
N GLU A 193 -24.39 15.35 -1.32
CA GLU A 193 -25.36 14.40 -1.87
C GLU A 193 -24.94 12.94 -1.58
N LYS A 194 -25.85 12.15 -1.01
CA LYS A 194 -25.61 10.74 -0.67
C LYS A 194 -26.19 9.82 -1.75
N LYS A 195 -25.36 8.94 -2.32
CA LYS A 195 -25.71 7.97 -3.34
C LYS A 195 -25.43 6.55 -2.86
N GLU A 196 -26.44 5.70 -2.84
CA GLU A 196 -26.29 4.28 -2.50
C GLU A 196 -26.11 3.44 -3.78
N VAL A 197 -25.09 2.57 -3.78
CA VAL A 197 -24.74 1.70 -4.91
C VAL A 197 -24.65 0.26 -4.43
N GLN A 198 -25.23 -0.69 -5.17
CA GLN A 198 -25.13 -2.11 -4.86
C GLN A 198 -23.78 -2.68 -5.30
N TRP A 199 -23.34 -3.77 -4.67
CA TRP A 199 -22.08 -4.43 -5.02
C TRP A 199 -21.97 -4.84 -6.50
N ASP A 200 -23.08 -5.21 -7.13
CA ASP A 200 -23.15 -5.51 -8.57
C ASP A 200 -22.83 -4.28 -9.46
N GLY A 201 -23.07 -3.08 -8.93
CA GLY A 201 -22.74 -1.82 -9.57
C GLY A 201 -21.27 -1.41 -9.44
N ILE A 202 -20.40 -2.25 -8.87
CA ILE A 202 -18.97 -1.98 -8.74
C ILE A 202 -18.21 -2.78 -9.79
N SER A 203 -17.56 -2.09 -10.72
CA SER A 203 -16.81 -2.72 -11.81
C SER A 203 -15.41 -3.17 -11.38
N LYS A 204 -14.71 -2.36 -10.57
CA LYS A 204 -13.36 -2.65 -10.08
C LYS A 204 -13.14 -1.99 -8.72
N ILE A 205 -12.37 -2.69 -7.88
CA ILE A 205 -11.92 -2.22 -6.57
C ILE A 205 -10.40 -2.35 -6.55
N GLY A 206 -9.71 -1.22 -6.42
CA GLY A 206 -8.25 -1.12 -6.27
C GLY A 206 -7.92 0.11 -5.42
N ASP A 207 -6.98 0.95 -5.88
CA ASP A 207 -6.71 2.26 -5.26
C ASP A 207 -7.90 3.24 -5.40
N ILE A 208 -8.78 2.98 -6.37
CA ILE A 208 -10.03 3.69 -6.60
C ILE A 208 -11.17 2.69 -6.81
N VAL A 209 -12.41 3.13 -6.55
CA VAL A 209 -13.61 2.33 -6.80
C VAL A 209 -14.26 2.80 -8.09
N LEU A 210 -14.38 1.90 -9.07
CA LEU A 210 -15.03 2.22 -10.35
C LEU A 210 -16.46 1.68 -10.33
N LEU A 211 -17.44 2.56 -10.47
CA LEU A 211 -18.84 2.22 -10.60
C LEU A 211 -19.15 1.84 -12.05
N LYS A 212 -19.95 0.79 -12.22
CA LYS A 212 -20.58 0.48 -13.50
C LYS A 212 -21.60 1.57 -13.79
N ALA A 213 -21.55 2.15 -14.99
CA ALA A 213 -22.50 3.17 -15.42
C ALA A 213 -23.94 2.66 -15.23
N ALA A 214 -24.70 3.32 -14.36
CA ALA A 214 -26.11 3.04 -14.14
C ALA A 214 -26.88 3.52 -15.38
N GLY A 215 -27.09 2.61 -16.34
CA GLY A 215 -27.83 2.92 -17.56
C GLY A 215 -27.31 2.27 -18.84
N ALA A 216 -26.27 1.43 -18.82
CA ALA A 216 -26.00 0.58 -19.97
C ALA A 216 -26.92 -0.66 -19.88
N PRO A 217 -27.82 -0.93 -20.87
CA PRO A 217 -28.46 -2.22 -20.95
C PRO A 217 -27.36 -3.29 -20.93
N ALA A 218 -27.63 -4.43 -20.28
CA ALA A 218 -26.75 -5.59 -20.32
C ALA A 218 -26.22 -5.73 -21.75
N GLN A 219 -24.91 -5.51 -21.94
CA GLN A 219 -24.29 -5.63 -23.25
C GLN A 219 -24.39 -7.11 -23.60
N ALA A 220 -25.47 -7.48 -24.27
CA ALA A 220 -25.66 -8.79 -24.88
C ALA A 220 -24.41 -9.04 -25.72
N GLY A 221 -23.64 -10.06 -25.35
CA GLY A 221 -22.36 -10.37 -26.01
C GLY A 221 -21.21 -10.77 -25.09
N LYS A 222 -21.24 -10.46 -23.78
CA LYS A 222 -20.15 -10.92 -22.89
C LYS A 222 -20.21 -12.42 -22.66
N CYS A 223 -19.15 -13.11 -23.07
CA CYS A 223 -18.99 -14.54 -22.83
C CYS A 223 -18.87 -14.82 -21.32
N PRO A 224 -19.75 -15.66 -20.74
CA PRO A 224 -19.65 -16.02 -19.32
C PRO A 224 -18.44 -16.91 -19.02
N SER A 225 -17.87 -17.58 -20.03
CA SER A 225 -16.73 -18.48 -19.84
C SER A 225 -15.36 -17.80 -19.89
N CYS A 226 -15.19 -16.74 -20.69
CA CYS A 226 -13.89 -16.07 -20.84
C CYS A 226 -13.92 -14.54 -20.72
N GLY A 227 -15.11 -13.93 -20.63
CA GLY A 227 -15.27 -12.48 -20.50
C GLY A 227 -15.09 -11.67 -21.79
N TYR A 228 -14.83 -12.32 -22.93
CA TYR A 228 -14.74 -11.67 -24.24
C TYR A 228 -16.06 -11.04 -24.66
N GLN A 229 -16.01 -9.89 -25.32
CA GLN A 229 -17.17 -9.16 -25.83
C GLN A 229 -17.46 -9.60 -27.26
N ASN A 230 -18.52 -10.39 -27.43
CA ASN A 230 -19.01 -10.84 -28.73
C ASN A 230 -20.04 -9.88 -29.31
N GLU A 231 -20.26 -9.98 -30.62
CA GLU A 231 -21.30 -9.24 -31.31
C GLU A 231 -22.71 -9.59 -30.80
N ALA A 232 -23.62 -8.62 -30.86
CA ALA A 232 -24.99 -8.78 -30.41
C ALA A 232 -25.71 -9.84 -31.26
N GLY A 233 -26.06 -10.98 -30.63
CA GLY A 233 -26.72 -12.11 -31.30
C GLY A 233 -25.80 -13.26 -31.70
N ALA A 234 -24.51 -13.21 -31.35
CA ALA A 234 -23.59 -14.34 -31.53
C ALA A 234 -24.08 -15.58 -30.74
N ALA A 235 -24.11 -16.74 -31.40
CA ALA A 235 -24.49 -18.01 -30.76
C ALA A 235 -23.34 -18.65 -29.96
N PHE A 236 -22.09 -18.30 -30.31
CA PHE A 236 -20.88 -18.81 -29.71
C PHE A 236 -19.84 -17.70 -29.56
N CYS A 237 -18.97 -17.84 -28.57
CA CYS A 237 -17.88 -16.93 -28.30
C CYS A 237 -16.80 -17.05 -29.38
N GLU A 238 -16.39 -15.93 -29.96
CA GLU A 238 -15.37 -15.88 -31.02
C GLU A 238 -13.97 -16.25 -30.50
N GLU A 239 -13.68 -15.97 -29.23
CA GLU A 239 -12.38 -16.28 -28.64
C GLU A 239 -12.27 -17.71 -28.14
N CYS A 240 -13.30 -18.23 -27.47
CA CYS A 240 -13.20 -19.52 -26.78
C CYS A 240 -14.19 -20.59 -27.26
N GLY A 241 -15.08 -20.27 -28.21
CA GLY A 241 -16.08 -21.20 -28.75
C GLY A 241 -17.21 -21.57 -27.79
N ALA A 242 -17.24 -21.03 -26.57
CA ALA A 242 -18.30 -21.30 -25.61
C ALA A 242 -19.65 -20.72 -26.07
N LYS A 243 -20.74 -21.43 -25.81
CA LYS A 243 -22.09 -20.97 -26.15
C LYS A 243 -22.47 -19.75 -25.31
N LEU A 244 -23.03 -18.72 -25.95
CA LEU A 244 -23.44 -17.45 -25.34
C LEU A 244 -24.91 -17.46 -24.92
#